data_AF-A0A443K2H9-F1
#
_entry.id   AF-A0A443K2H9-F1
#
_cell.length_a   1.000
_cell.length_b   1.000
_cell.length_c   1.000
_cell.angle_alpha   90.00
_cell.angle_beta   90.00
_cell.angle_gamma   90.00
#
_symmetry.space_group_name_H-M   'P 1'
#
loop_
_entity.id
_entity.type
_entity.pdbx_description
1 polymer ?
#
loop_
_entity_poly.entity_id
_entity_poly.type
_entity_poly.pdbx_seq_one_letter_code
_entity_poly.pdbx_strand_id
1 'polypeptide(L)'
;MSNCSNTLVEANDRDFPFFRLIGAGLRADTGGAGQFRGGLGFFKSYEILEDDTKLAFYSDRFHLAPEGLHGGAVGGTGGLTLRRDGSETALASRGTWELKRCDVVTVLLGGGAGYGPADARDPAALVRDLEDGLVTA
;
A
#
# COMPACT_ATOMS: atom_id res chain seq x y z
N MET A 1 4.70 1.54 -10.64
CA MET A 1 5.81 2.51 -10.48
C MET A 1 7.12 1.72 -10.48
N SER A 2 7.93 1.82 -11.54
CA SER A 2 9.21 1.08 -11.65
C SER A 2 10.44 1.94 -11.29
N ASN A 3 10.29 3.27 -11.29
CA ASN A 3 11.38 4.21 -11.03
C ASN A 3 10.88 5.48 -10.30
N CYS A 4 10.09 5.30 -9.23
CA CYS A 4 9.66 6.41 -8.39
C CYS A 4 10.41 6.31 -7.07
N SER A 5 11.45 7.14 -6.91
CA SER A 5 12.17 7.25 -5.65
C SER A 5 11.22 7.67 -4.52
N ASN A 6 11.44 7.11 -3.34
CA ASN A 6 10.69 7.56 -2.17
C ASN A 6 11.16 8.97 -1.78
N THR A 7 10.27 9.95 -1.88
CA THR A 7 10.53 11.29 -1.33
C THR A 7 10.59 11.20 0.20
N LEU A 8 11.62 11.81 0.80
CA LEU A 8 11.77 11.86 2.25
C LEU A 8 10.59 12.57 2.91
N VAL A 9 10.27 12.16 4.15
CA VAL A 9 9.12 12.75 4.88
C VAL A 9 9.35 14.23 5.15
N GLU A 10 10.57 14.62 5.53
CA GLU A 10 10.94 16.01 5.82
C GLU A 10 10.84 16.91 4.59
N ALA A 11 11.11 16.35 3.40
CA ALA A 11 10.96 17.09 2.15
C ALA A 11 9.47 17.27 1.79
N ASN A 12 8.63 16.23 1.97
CA ASN A 12 7.19 16.37 1.73
C ASN A 12 6.57 17.42 2.66
N ASP A 13 6.85 17.34 3.96
CA ASP A 13 6.27 18.25 4.96
C ASP A 13 6.73 19.70 4.75
N ARG A 14 7.93 19.90 4.17
CA ARG A 14 8.44 21.23 3.80
C ARG A 14 7.76 21.79 2.57
N ASP A 15 7.62 20.97 1.53
CA ASP A 15 7.13 21.41 0.22
C ASP A 15 5.60 21.50 0.16
N PHE A 16 4.90 20.72 0.99
CA PHE A 16 3.44 20.60 1.01
C PHE A 16 2.88 20.84 2.43
N PRO A 17 2.77 22.10 2.88
CA PRO A 17 2.33 22.41 4.25
C PRO A 17 0.87 22.07 4.55
N PHE A 18 0.07 21.77 3.52
CA PHE A 18 -1.36 21.46 3.64
C PHE A 18 -1.66 19.99 3.97
N PHE A 19 -0.66 19.11 3.99
CA PHE A 19 -0.78 17.75 4.53
C PHE A 19 0.48 17.35 5.31
N ARG A 20 0.36 16.30 6.14
CA ARG A 20 1.48 15.68 6.84
C ARG A 20 1.44 14.18 6.67
N LEU A 21 2.58 13.54 6.40
CA LEU A 21 2.67 12.09 6.43
C LEU A 21 2.73 11.62 7.90
N ILE A 22 1.67 10.92 8.36
CA ILE A 22 1.57 10.43 9.75
C ILE A 22 1.84 8.93 9.88
N GLY A 23 1.95 8.21 8.75
CA GLY A 23 2.24 6.79 8.76
C GLY A 23 2.69 6.31 7.39
N ALA A 24 3.68 5.42 7.39
CA ALA A 24 4.09 4.67 6.21
C ALA A 24 4.68 3.34 6.65
N GLY A 25 4.46 2.29 5.86
CA GLY A 25 4.98 0.97 6.18
C GLY A 25 4.63 -0.07 5.13
N LEU A 26 5.28 -1.23 5.24
CA LEU A 26 4.94 -2.39 4.43
C LEU A 26 3.58 -2.95 4.86
N ARG A 27 2.84 -3.50 3.90
CA ARG A 27 1.58 -4.20 4.14
C ARG A 27 1.86 -5.70 4.14
N ALA A 28 1.91 -6.30 5.33
CA ALA A 28 2.07 -7.75 5.48
C ALA A 28 1.07 -8.52 4.61
N ASP A 29 1.45 -9.73 4.17
CA ASP A 29 0.62 -10.67 3.41
C ASP A 29 0.14 -10.19 2.03
N THR A 30 0.58 -9.01 1.57
CA THR A 30 0.23 -8.52 0.23
C THR A 30 1.12 -9.07 -0.87
N GLY A 31 2.26 -9.69 -0.54
CA GLY A 31 3.10 -10.39 -1.51
C GLY A 31 2.55 -11.78 -1.79
N GLY A 32 2.25 -12.09 -3.05
CA GLY A 32 1.73 -13.40 -3.43
C GLY A 32 2.68 -14.53 -3.02
N ALA A 33 2.14 -15.57 -2.39
CA ALA A 33 2.90 -16.74 -1.96
C ALA A 33 3.48 -17.52 -3.15
N GLY A 34 4.65 -18.12 -2.95
CA GLY A 34 5.31 -18.95 -3.95
C GLY A 34 6.70 -19.36 -3.47
N GLN A 35 7.40 -20.18 -4.25
CA GLN A 35 8.82 -20.48 -4.02
C GLN A 35 9.60 -19.17 -3.82
N PHE A 36 9.32 -18.19 -4.69
CA PHE A 36 9.71 -16.80 -4.52
C PHE A 36 8.45 -15.95 -4.29
N ARG A 37 8.32 -15.40 -3.09
CA ARG A 37 7.22 -14.52 -2.71
C ARG A 37 7.30 -13.21 -3.50
N GLY A 38 6.15 -12.70 -3.91
CA GLY A 38 6.06 -11.36 -4.49
C GLY A 38 6.47 -10.26 -3.50
N GLY A 39 6.97 -9.14 -4.01
CA GLY A 39 7.25 -7.96 -3.17
C GLY A 39 6.00 -7.47 -2.45
N LEU A 40 6.14 -6.96 -1.23
CA LEU A 40 4.99 -6.43 -0.50
C LEU A 40 4.55 -5.10 -1.08
N GLY A 41 3.26 -4.85 -0.95
CA GLY A 41 2.70 -3.50 -1.02
C GLY A 41 3.12 -2.68 0.20
N PHE A 42 2.81 -1.40 0.15
CA PHE A 42 3.02 -0.48 1.26
C PHE A 42 1.82 0.47 1.39
N PHE A 43 1.73 1.14 2.52
CA PHE A 43 0.75 2.19 2.74
C PHE A 43 1.44 3.52 3.07
N LYS A 44 0.72 4.61 2.79
CA LYS A 44 1.04 5.96 3.28
C LYS A 44 -0.24 6.63 3.75
N SER A 45 -0.23 7.14 4.97
CA SER A 45 -1.33 7.86 5.60
C SER A 45 -0.99 9.33 5.74
N TYR A 46 -1.84 10.17 5.17
CA TYR A 46 -1.67 11.61 5.13
C TYR A 46 -2.77 12.28 5.95
N GLU A 47 -2.39 13.05 6.95
CA GLU A 47 -3.29 13.95 7.68
C GLU A 47 -3.40 15.27 6.93
N ILE A 48 -4.62 15.73 6.70
CA ILE A 48 -4.88 17.01 6.03
C ILE A 48 -4.85 18.13 7.06
N LEU A 49 -4.03 19.15 6.80
CA LEU A 49 -3.77 20.26 7.70
C LEU A 49 -4.50 21.55 7.32
N GLU A 50 -5.13 21.61 6.14
CA GLU A 50 -5.86 22.78 5.65
C GLU A 50 -7.19 22.36 5.03
N ASP A 51 -8.21 23.20 5.22
CA ASP A 51 -9.49 23.07 4.52
C ASP A 51 -9.33 23.38 3.03
N ASP A 52 -10.36 23.08 2.22
CA ASP A 52 -10.35 23.25 0.76
C ASP A 52 -9.25 22.46 0.02
N THR A 53 -8.70 21.42 0.65
CA THR A 53 -7.74 20.52 0.03
C THR A 53 -8.45 19.56 -0.93
N LYS A 54 -7.89 19.34 -2.12
CA LYS A 54 -8.43 18.41 -3.12
C LYS A 54 -7.49 17.25 -3.37
N LEU A 55 -8.04 16.03 -3.27
CA LEU A 55 -7.35 14.81 -3.68
C LEU A 55 -7.87 14.37 -5.03
N ALA A 56 -6.99 14.32 -6.03
CA ALA A 56 -7.24 13.61 -7.28
C ALA A 56 -6.45 12.31 -7.27
N PHE A 57 -7.12 11.19 -7.54
CA PHE A 57 -6.48 9.87 -7.54
C PHE A 57 -6.91 9.04 -8.75
N TYR A 58 -6.00 8.21 -9.24
CA TYR A 58 -6.25 7.23 -10.29
C TYR A 58 -5.33 6.01 -10.11
N SER A 59 -5.92 4.82 -10.09
CA SER A 59 -5.20 3.55 -10.14
C SER A 59 -6.04 2.44 -10.79
N ASP A 60 -5.37 1.58 -11.53
CA ASP A 60 -5.89 0.33 -12.11
C ASP A 60 -5.79 -0.86 -11.13
N ARG A 61 -4.97 -0.75 -10.07
CA ARG A 61 -4.58 -1.87 -9.20
C ARG A 61 -5.52 -2.16 -8.03
N PHE A 62 -6.72 -1.56 -8.01
CA PHE A 62 -7.70 -1.83 -6.96
C PHE A 62 -8.46 -3.13 -7.20
N HIS A 63 -8.68 -3.46 -8.47
CA HIS A 63 -9.47 -4.63 -8.87
C HIS A 63 -8.62 -5.72 -9.53
N LEU A 64 -7.51 -5.33 -10.16
CA LEU A 64 -6.62 -6.26 -10.86
C LEU A 64 -5.39 -6.54 -10.02
N ALA A 65 -5.40 -7.71 -9.39
CA ALA A 65 -4.24 -8.25 -8.69
C ALA A 65 -3.24 -8.83 -9.72
N PRO A 66 -1.93 -8.74 -9.49
CA PRO A 66 -0.98 -9.42 -10.35
C PRO A 66 -1.14 -10.94 -10.18
N GLU A 67 -1.20 -11.64 -11.31
CA GLU A 67 -1.32 -13.10 -11.34
C GLU A 67 0.02 -13.76 -11.03
N GLY A 68 -0.04 -14.84 -10.25
CA GLY A 68 1.15 -15.65 -9.96
C GLY A 68 1.57 -16.48 -11.16
N LEU A 69 2.85 -16.86 -11.19
CA LEU A 69 3.43 -17.60 -12.30
C LEU A 69 3.94 -18.98 -11.84
N HIS A 70 3.76 -19.99 -12.69
CA HIS A 70 4.19 -21.38 -12.44
C HIS A 70 3.76 -21.96 -11.07
N GLY A 71 2.53 -21.69 -10.65
CA GLY A 71 1.99 -22.16 -9.37
C GLY A 71 2.14 -21.18 -8.20
N GLY A 72 2.66 -19.97 -8.45
CA GLY A 72 2.60 -18.88 -7.50
C GLY A 72 1.19 -18.32 -7.32
N ALA A 73 0.93 -17.75 -6.16
CA ALA A 73 -0.34 -17.10 -5.81
C ALA A 73 -0.39 -15.63 -6.26
N VAL A 74 -1.61 -15.11 -6.35
CA VAL A 74 -1.88 -13.71 -6.68
C VAL A 74 -1.30 -12.76 -5.62
N GLY A 75 -0.88 -11.57 -6.04
CA GLY A 75 -0.51 -10.49 -5.12
C GLY A 75 -1.73 -9.75 -4.55
N GLY A 76 -1.50 -8.92 -3.55
CA GLY A 76 -2.54 -8.06 -2.96
C GLY A 76 -2.86 -6.85 -3.84
N THR A 77 -4.09 -6.37 -3.80
CA THR A 77 -4.53 -5.16 -4.51
C THR A 77 -4.20 -3.89 -3.74
N GLY A 78 -4.22 -2.77 -4.46
CA GLY A 78 -4.18 -1.44 -3.90
C GLY A 78 -5.55 -0.98 -3.39
N GLY A 79 -5.59 0.22 -2.84
CA GLY A 79 -6.78 0.81 -2.25
C GLY A 79 -6.56 2.25 -1.84
N LEU A 80 -7.65 2.92 -1.47
CA LEU A 80 -7.65 4.27 -0.93
C LEU A 80 -8.74 4.34 0.13
N THR A 81 -8.38 4.75 1.34
CA THR A 81 -9.35 4.99 2.41
C THR A 81 -9.30 6.45 2.85
N LEU A 82 -10.46 6.96 3.28
CA LEU A 82 -10.62 8.24 3.92
C LEU A 82 -11.21 8.01 5.31
N ARG A 83 -10.50 8.47 6.34
CA ARG A 83 -11.01 8.57 7.69
C ARG A 83 -11.43 10.00 7.99
N ARG A 84 -12.70 10.19 8.33
CA ARG A 84 -13.32 11.47 8.69
C ARG A 84 -14.25 11.27 9.89
N ASP A 85 -14.14 12.13 10.89
CA ASP A 85 -14.98 12.10 12.09
C ASP A 85 -15.03 10.72 12.79
N GLY A 86 -13.90 10.00 12.78
CA GLY A 86 -13.77 8.65 13.35
C GLY A 86 -14.31 7.51 12.49
N SER A 87 -14.96 7.80 11.35
CA SER A 87 -15.42 6.80 10.38
C SER A 87 -14.41 6.63 9.25
N GLU A 88 -14.13 5.38 8.85
CA GLU A 88 -13.28 5.07 7.70
C GLU A 88 -14.13 4.57 6.53
N THR A 89 -13.90 5.13 5.34
CA THR A 89 -14.62 4.78 4.11
C THR A 89 -13.64 4.47 2.98
N ALA A 90 -13.89 3.40 2.23
CA ALA A 90 -13.13 3.08 1.02
C ALA A 90 -13.55 4.03 -0.12
N LEU A 91 -12.58 4.61 -0.80
CA LEU A 91 -12.78 5.47 -1.96
C LEU A 91 -12.60 4.69 -3.26
N ALA A 92 -13.23 5.19 -4.32
CA ALA A 92 -13.10 4.60 -5.65
C ALA A 92 -11.65 4.69 -6.18
N SER A 93 -11.29 3.81 -7.10
CA SER A 93 -9.94 3.77 -7.69
C SER A 93 -9.62 4.97 -8.58
N ARG A 94 -10.63 5.76 -8.94
CA ARG A 94 -10.49 6.99 -9.71
C ARG A 94 -11.51 8.02 -9.24
N GLY A 95 -11.07 9.25 -9.05
CA GLY A 95 -11.96 10.35 -8.70
C GLY A 95 -11.22 11.56 -8.16
N THR A 96 -12.04 12.55 -7.78
CA THR A 96 -11.59 13.73 -7.04
C THR A 96 -12.47 13.88 -5.81
N TRP A 97 -11.86 14.13 -4.66
CA TRP A 97 -12.55 14.32 -3.38
C TRP A 97 -12.10 15.62 -2.72
N GLU A 98 -13.05 16.29 -2.09
CA GLU A 98 -12.77 17.45 -1.23
C GLU A 98 -12.50 16.95 0.19
N LEU A 99 -11.32 17.31 0.68
CA LEU A 99 -10.82 16.96 1.99
C LEU A 99 -10.91 18.17 2.91
N LYS A 100 -11.08 17.88 4.20
CA LYS A 100 -11.17 18.86 5.27
C LYS A 100 -9.98 18.69 6.18
N ARG A 101 -9.67 19.74 6.95
CA ARG A 101 -8.71 19.64 8.06
C ARG A 101 -9.06 18.45 8.96
N CYS A 102 -8.05 17.74 9.44
CA CYS A 102 -8.12 16.52 10.26
C CYS A 102 -8.57 15.25 9.54
N ASP A 103 -8.91 15.30 8.25
CA ASP A 103 -9.09 14.07 7.47
C ASP A 103 -7.78 13.28 7.41
N VAL A 104 -7.88 11.96 7.39
CA VAL A 104 -6.74 11.08 7.09
C VAL A 104 -7.02 10.26 5.85
N VAL A 105 -6.19 10.45 4.83
CA VAL A 105 -6.23 9.65 3.61
C VAL A 105 -5.13 8.60 3.67
N THR A 106 -5.49 7.33 3.52
CA THR A 106 -4.51 6.25 3.41
C THR A 106 -4.50 5.68 2.00
N VAL A 107 -3.35 5.82 1.34
CA VAL A 107 -3.08 5.22 0.04
C VAL A 107 -2.48 3.84 0.27
N LEU A 108 -3.09 2.81 -0.29
CA LEU A 108 -2.64 1.43 -0.21
C LEU A 108 -2.11 1.00 -1.58
N LEU A 109 -0.84 0.61 -1.65
CA LEU A 109 -0.27 0.02 -2.85
C LEU A 109 -0.33 -1.49 -2.75
N GLY A 110 -0.70 -2.14 -3.86
CA GLY A 110 -0.73 -3.60 -3.98
C GLY A 110 0.66 -4.21 -3.94
N GLY A 111 0.73 -5.50 -3.64
CA GLY A 111 1.96 -6.28 -3.69
C GLY A 111 2.14 -6.99 -5.04
N GLY A 112 3.31 -7.57 -5.24
CA GLY A 112 3.63 -8.41 -6.40
C GLY A 112 3.08 -9.83 -6.25
N ALA A 113 2.99 -10.55 -7.36
CA ALA A 113 2.59 -11.95 -7.35
C ALA A 113 3.75 -12.88 -7.01
N GLY A 114 3.42 -14.09 -6.55
CA GLY A 114 4.40 -15.14 -6.30
C GLY A 114 4.84 -15.87 -7.57
N TYR A 115 5.99 -16.53 -7.48
CA TYR A 115 6.52 -17.41 -8.51
C TYR A 115 6.80 -18.80 -7.93
N GLY A 116 6.37 -19.84 -8.64
CA GLY A 116 6.59 -21.23 -8.25
C GLY A 116 5.67 -21.67 -7.09
N PRO A 117 5.61 -22.98 -6.81
CA PRO A 117 4.73 -23.50 -5.76
C PRO A 117 5.25 -23.11 -4.37
N ALA A 118 4.33 -22.76 -3.45
CA ALA A 118 4.67 -22.21 -2.14
C ALA A 118 5.36 -23.22 -1.20
N ASP A 119 5.11 -24.52 -1.37
CA ASP A 119 5.75 -25.61 -0.63
C ASP A 119 7.23 -25.81 -0.99
N ALA A 120 7.66 -25.31 -2.15
CA ALA A 120 9.05 -25.27 -2.57
C ALA A 120 9.84 -24.08 -1.99
N ARG A 121 9.19 -23.22 -1.19
CA ARG A 121 9.86 -22.09 -0.52
C ARG A 121 10.85 -22.61 0.53
N ASP A 122 12.06 -22.03 0.54
CA ASP A 122 13.07 -22.32 1.55
C ASP A 122 12.52 -22.05 2.96
N PRO A 123 12.47 -23.04 3.87
CA PRO A 123 11.99 -22.85 5.24
C PRO A 123 12.73 -21.74 5.98
N ALA A 124 14.05 -21.56 5.74
CA ALA A 124 14.81 -20.48 6.37
C ALA A 124 14.38 -19.09 5.86
N ALA A 125 13.98 -18.98 4.59
CA ALA A 125 13.42 -17.75 4.03
C ALA A 125 12.00 -17.47 4.53
N LEU A 126 11.21 -18.49 4.87
CA LEU A 126 9.91 -18.31 5.50
C LEU A 126 10.05 -17.84 6.96
N VAL A 127 10.98 -18.42 7.73
CA VAL A 127 11.26 -17.97 9.10
C VAL A 127 11.66 -16.50 9.11
N ARG A 128 12.56 -16.07 8.23
CA ARG A 128 12.92 -14.64 8.11
C ARG A 128 11.73 -13.76 7.76
N ASP A 129 10.88 -14.18 6.81
CA ASP A 129 9.69 -13.41 6.46
C ASP A 129 8.73 -13.22 7.67
N LEU A 130 8.61 -14.24 8.53
CA LEU A 130 7.81 -14.16 9.77
C LEU A 130 8.47 -13.25 10.81
N GLU A 131 9.78 -13.39 11.02
CA GLU A 131 10.56 -12.56 11.95
C GLU A 131 10.52 -11.08 11.57
N ASP A 132 10.60 -10.79 10.26
CA ASP A 132 10.54 -9.43 9.70
C ASP A 132 9.09 -8.90 9.58
N GLY A 133 8.07 -9.71 9.92
CA GLY A 133 6.66 -9.32 9.83
C GLY A 133 6.15 -9.09 8.40
N LEU A 134 6.82 -9.71 7.41
CA LEU A 134 6.45 -9.63 6.00
C LEU A 134 5.26 -10.55 5.69
N VAL A 135 5.16 -11.64 6.42
CA VAL A 135 3.99 -12.53 6.42
C VAL A 135 3.53 -12.75 7.87
N THR A 136 2.23 -12.95 8.06
CA THR A 136 1.66 -13.31 9.36
C THR A 136 1.59 -14.84 9.54
N ALA A 137 1.50 -15.28 10.80
CA ALA A 137 1.48 -16.69 11.20
C ALA A 137 0.09 -17.34 11.09
#